data_AF-A0A822Z736-F1
#
_entry.id   AF-A0A822Z736-F1
#
_cell.length_a   1.000
_cell.length_b   1.000
_cell.length_c   1.000
_cell.angle_alpha   90.00
_cell.angle_beta   90.00
_cell.angle_gamma   90.00
#
_symmetry.space_group_name_H-M   'P 1'
#
loop_
_entity.id
_entity.type
_entity.pdbx_description
1 polymer ?
#
loop_
_entity_poly.entity_id
_entity_poly.type
_entity_poly.pdbx_seq_one_letter_code
_entity_poly.pdbx_strand_id
1 'polypeptide(L)'
;MKLRTLDPLQEMALDDCLELLDETVADLKSALSGLSPKNSPSRHYNDLGTLLSAAMTNQYTCLDGFAHSKGNVREEIKQGLYNISHSVSNSLATLKKIPKSNRSSKAEVFPEYGRMVGGFPRWVSPRDRKLLQASTNTTKFDLVVACAS
;
A
#
# COMPACT_ATOMS: atom_id res chain seq x y z
N MET A 1 18.97 8.74 22.14
CA MET A 1 19.72 8.08 21.06
C MET A 1 20.66 9.13 20.48
N LYS A 2 21.99 9.01 20.69
CA LYS A 2 22.97 9.95 20.10
C LYS A 2 23.27 9.48 18.68
N LEU A 3 22.53 10.01 17.71
CA LEU A 3 22.87 9.82 16.30
C LEU A 3 24.23 10.50 16.10
N ARG A 4 25.26 9.70 15.77
CA ARG A 4 26.52 10.22 15.22
C ARG A 4 26.16 10.99 13.95
N THR A 5 27.02 11.92 13.51
CA THR A 5 26.86 12.65 12.25
C THR A 5 26.41 11.69 11.15
N LEU A 6 25.15 11.83 10.76
CA LEU A 6 24.51 11.01 9.72
C LEU A 6 25.08 11.43 8.37
N ASP A 7 25.26 10.47 7.48
CA ASP A 7 25.50 10.83 6.09
C ASP A 7 24.19 11.39 5.47
N PRO A 8 24.26 12.25 4.42
CA PRO A 8 23.06 12.86 3.85
C PRO A 8 22.00 11.86 3.36
N LEU A 9 22.41 10.66 2.93
CA LEU A 9 21.48 9.62 2.51
C LEU A 9 20.77 8.99 3.72
N GLN A 10 21.45 8.87 4.86
CA GLN A 10 20.80 8.45 6.10
C GLN A 10 19.82 9.49 6.65
N GLU A 11 20.12 10.78 6.49
CA GLU A 11 19.22 11.86 6.91
C GLU A 11 17.94 11.83 6.07
N MET A 12 18.05 11.79 4.74
CA MET A 12 16.89 11.65 3.85
C MET A 12 16.09 10.37 4.12
N ALA A 13 16.77 9.21 4.23
CA ALA A 13 16.08 7.95 4.52
C ALA A 13 15.39 7.93 5.90
N LEU A 14 15.92 8.70 6.86
CA LEU A 14 15.28 8.84 8.18
C LEU A 14 14.04 9.73 8.10
N ASP A 15 14.10 10.84 7.37
CA ASP A 15 12.94 11.71 7.13
C ASP A 15 11.82 10.95 6.40
N ASP A 16 12.14 10.23 5.32
CA ASP A 16 11.20 9.36 4.61
C ASP A 16 10.59 8.30 5.55
N CYS A 17 11.42 7.72 6.42
CA CYS A 17 10.94 6.74 7.40
C CYS A 17 9.97 7.35 8.42
N LEU A 18 10.21 8.58 8.88
CA LEU A 18 9.31 9.26 9.79
C LEU A 18 7.96 9.55 9.13
N GLU A 19 7.95 9.98 7.87
CA GLU A 19 6.72 10.16 7.08
C GLU A 19 5.94 8.84 6.95
N LEU A 20 6.62 7.76 6.57
CA LEU A 20 6.01 6.42 6.46
C LEU A 20 5.44 5.90 7.79
N LEU A 21 6.06 6.25 8.91
CA LEU A 21 5.57 5.94 10.25
C LEU A 21 4.34 6.77 10.62
N ASP A 22 4.29 8.05 10.24
CA ASP A 22 3.11 8.90 10.42
C ASP A 22 1.93 8.42 9.57
N GLU A 23 2.18 8.02 8.33
CA GLU A 23 1.19 7.34 7.48
C GLU A 23 0.69 6.04 8.12
N THR A 24 1.61 5.23 8.66
CA THR A 24 1.25 4.00 9.38
C THR A 24 0.31 4.30 10.54
N VAL A 25 0.58 5.36 11.30
CA VAL A 25 -0.31 5.79 12.40
C VAL A 25 -1.68 6.23 11.86
N ALA A 26 -1.72 6.95 10.75
CA ALA A 26 -2.97 7.37 10.10
C ALA A 26 -3.79 6.18 9.60
N ASP A 27 -3.15 5.19 8.99
CA ASP A 27 -3.76 3.95 8.52
C ASP A 27 -4.36 3.14 9.68
N LEU A 28 -3.60 2.99 10.76
CA LEU A 28 -4.06 2.27 11.96
C LEU A 28 -5.23 2.98 12.64
N LYS A 29 -5.22 4.31 12.72
CA LYS A 29 -6.36 5.11 13.23
C LYS A 29 -7.60 4.93 12.36
N SER A 30 -7.43 4.95 11.04
CA SER A 30 -8.51 4.72 10.07
C SER A 30 -9.09 3.31 10.20
N ALA A 31 -8.22 2.30 10.36
CA ALA A 31 -8.64 0.93 10.60
C ALA A 31 -9.42 0.78 11.91
N LEU A 32 -8.95 1.43 12.99
CA LEU A 32 -9.66 1.44 14.27
C LEU A 32 -11.06 2.08 14.16
N SER A 33 -11.17 3.16 13.39
CA SER A 33 -12.48 3.77 13.09
C SER A 33 -13.40 2.81 12.35
N GLY A 34 -12.90 2.09 11.34
CA GLY A 34 -13.67 1.08 10.60
C GLY A 34 -14.11 -0.12 11.45
N LEU A 35 -13.35 -0.45 12.50
CA LEU A 35 -13.68 -1.48 13.48
C LEU A 35 -14.73 -1.04 14.52
N SER A 36 -15.07 0.25 14.58
CA SER A 36 -16.08 0.74 15.51
C SER A 36 -17.43 0.02 15.31
N PRO A 37 -18.12 -0.41 16.38
CA PRO A 37 -19.44 -1.03 16.27
C PRO A 37 -20.45 -0.19 15.49
N LYS A 38 -20.27 1.14 15.50
CA LYS A 38 -21.10 2.10 14.76
C LYS A 38 -20.94 2.00 13.24
N ASN A 39 -19.80 1.50 12.76
CA ASN A 39 -19.43 1.48 11.33
C ASN A 39 -19.62 0.10 10.68
N SER A 40 -20.06 -0.92 11.44
CA SER A 40 -20.28 -2.29 10.94
C SER A 40 -19.02 -2.87 10.26
N PRO A 41 -18.08 -3.44 11.03
CA PRO A 41 -16.76 -3.88 10.54
C PRO A 41 -16.79 -4.76 9.29
N SER A 42 -17.84 -5.59 9.15
CA SER A 42 -18.08 -6.42 7.97
C SER A 42 -18.17 -5.65 6.65
N ARG A 43 -18.65 -4.40 6.68
CA ARG A 43 -18.74 -3.53 5.49
C ARG A 43 -17.38 -2.95 5.09
N HIS A 44 -16.50 -2.74 6.06
CA HIS A 44 -15.16 -2.20 5.86
C HIS A 44 -14.08 -3.27 5.76
N TYR A 45 -14.44 -4.55 5.70
CA TYR A 45 -13.48 -5.67 5.71
C TYR A 45 -12.32 -5.48 4.69
N ASN A 46 -12.64 -5.04 3.46
CA ASN A 46 -11.62 -4.81 2.44
C ASN A 46 -10.73 -3.63 2.81
N ASP A 47 -11.32 -2.48 3.18
CA ASP A 47 -10.59 -1.27 3.57
C ASP A 47 -9.66 -1.56 4.77
N LEU A 48 -10.14 -2.29 5.77
CA LEU A 48 -9.36 -2.73 6.93
C LEU A 48 -8.15 -3.58 6.51
N GLY A 49 -8.35 -4.49 5.57
CA GLY A 49 -7.28 -5.33 5.02
C GLY A 49 -6.24 -4.49 4.26
N THR A 50 -6.70 -3.53 3.46
CA THR A 50 -5.84 -2.61 2.70
C THR A 50 -5.00 -1.73 3.64
N LEU A 51 -5.64 -1.06 4.62
CA LEU A 51 -4.96 -0.19 5.57
C LEU A 51 -3.91 -0.94 6.41
N LEU A 52 -4.25 -2.14 6.90
CA LEU A 52 -3.28 -2.96 7.64
C LEU A 52 -2.15 -3.46 6.73
N SER A 53 -2.42 -3.76 5.46
CA SER A 53 -1.37 -4.16 4.53
C SER A 53 -0.45 -2.99 4.17
N ALA A 54 -1.00 -1.79 4.00
CA ALA A 54 -0.26 -0.55 3.76
C ALA A 54 0.66 -0.23 4.95
N ALA A 55 0.12 -0.22 6.19
CA ALA A 55 0.89 -0.06 7.42
C ALA A 55 2.10 -1.01 7.51
N MET A 56 1.95 -2.26 7.06
CA MET A 56 3.04 -3.23 7.04
C MET A 56 4.06 -2.93 5.93
N THR A 57 3.60 -2.58 4.72
CA THR A 57 4.46 -2.18 3.59
C THR A 57 5.31 -0.96 3.96
N ASN A 58 4.75 0.04 4.63
CA ASN A 58 5.46 1.24 5.06
C ASN A 58 6.68 0.91 5.94
N GLN A 59 6.60 -0.13 6.78
CA GLN A 59 7.75 -0.58 7.58
C GLN A 59 8.87 -1.16 6.72
N TYR A 60 8.53 -1.92 5.68
CA TYR A 60 9.50 -2.47 4.73
C TYR A 60 10.11 -1.38 3.86
N THR A 61 9.29 -0.45 3.35
CA THR A 61 9.77 0.70 2.57
C THR A 61 10.73 1.57 3.36
N CYS A 62 10.45 1.85 4.66
CA CYS A 62 11.39 2.57 5.51
C CYS A 62 12.74 1.83 5.58
N LEU A 63 12.75 0.51 5.78
CA LEU A 63 14.00 -0.27 5.82
C LEU A 63 14.76 -0.27 4.50
N ASP A 64 14.04 -0.26 3.38
CA ASP A 64 14.62 -0.25 2.04
C ASP A 64 15.21 1.12 1.67
N GLY A 65 14.69 2.22 2.24
CA GLY A 65 15.27 3.56 2.12
C GLY A 65 16.74 3.62 2.55
N PHE A 66 17.16 2.76 3.50
CA PHE A 66 18.54 2.69 3.97
C PHE A 66 19.44 1.73 3.17
N ALA A 67 18.96 1.06 2.11
CA ALA A 67 19.67 -0.02 1.42
C ALA A 67 21.06 0.36 0.89
N HIS A 68 21.28 1.64 0.57
CA HIS A 68 22.54 2.17 0.03
C HIS A 68 23.30 3.09 0.99
N SER A 69 22.79 3.26 2.23
CA SER A 69 23.44 4.08 3.25
C SER A 69 24.66 3.36 3.87
N LYS A 70 25.67 4.12 4.31
CA LYS A 70 26.93 3.56 4.83
C LYS A 70 26.99 3.48 6.36
N GLY A 71 25.84 3.59 7.04
CA GLY A 71 25.77 3.61 8.50
C GLY A 71 24.89 2.52 9.11
N ASN A 72 24.77 2.56 10.43
CA ASN A 72 24.14 1.53 11.24
C ASN A 72 22.67 1.82 11.60
N VAL A 73 22.12 2.97 11.20
CA VAL A 73 20.74 3.39 11.51
C VAL A 73 19.72 2.33 11.12
N ARG A 74 19.88 1.70 9.94
CA ARG A 74 19.02 0.61 9.48
C ARG A 74 18.91 -0.51 10.53
N GLU A 75 20.04 -0.97 11.06
CA GLU A 75 20.06 -2.05 12.04
C GLU A 75 19.56 -1.58 13.42
N GLU A 76 19.73 -0.31 13.77
CA GLU A 76 19.19 0.27 15.01
C GLU A 76 17.65 0.28 15.02
N ILE A 77 17.01 0.62 13.89
CA ILE A 77 15.54 0.74 13.81
C ILE A 77 14.82 -0.56 13.42
N LYS A 78 15.53 -1.49 12.78
CA LYS A 78 14.96 -2.73 12.20
C LYS A 78 14.14 -3.57 13.15
N GLN A 79 14.60 -3.77 14.38
CA GLN A 79 13.83 -4.56 15.35
C GLN A 79 12.52 -3.86 15.74
N GLY A 80 12.52 -2.53 15.83
CA GLY A 80 11.30 -1.76 16.08
C GLY A 80 10.28 -1.94 14.95
N LEU A 81 10.74 -1.77 13.70
CA LEU A 81 9.90 -1.92 12.51
C LEU A 81 9.35 -3.35 12.36
N TYR A 82 10.15 -4.38 12.64
CA TYR A 82 9.67 -5.77 12.66
C TYR A 82 8.65 -6.04 13.75
N ASN A 83 8.80 -5.45 14.94
CA ASN A 83 7.80 -5.57 15.99
C ASN A 83 6.46 -4.92 15.59
N ILE A 84 6.51 -3.80 14.87
CA ILE A 84 5.31 -3.17 14.28
C ILE A 84 4.70 -4.11 13.24
N SER A 85 5.46 -4.59 12.26
CA SER A 85 4.96 -5.52 11.24
C SER A 85 4.37 -6.79 11.82
N HIS A 86 4.97 -7.34 12.88
CA HIS A 86 4.45 -8.51 13.58
C HIS A 86 3.10 -8.22 14.25
N SER A 87 2.98 -7.08 14.93
CA SER A 87 1.73 -6.61 15.53
C SER A 87 0.61 -6.40 14.49
N VAL A 88 0.96 -5.82 13.34
CA VAL A 88 0.04 -5.61 12.21
C VAL A 88 -0.38 -6.95 11.59
N SER A 89 0.55 -7.90 11.43
CA SER A 89 0.28 -9.26 10.95
C SER A 89 -0.70 -10.01 11.86
N ASN A 90 -0.55 -9.91 13.18
CA ASN A 90 -1.50 -10.47 14.15
C ASN A 90 -2.89 -9.85 14.01
N SER A 91 -2.95 -8.55 13.72
CA SER A 91 -4.20 -7.83 13.48
C SER A 91 -4.88 -8.31 12.19
N LEU A 92 -4.12 -8.50 11.09
CA LEU A 92 -4.61 -9.10 9.85
C LEU A 92 -5.12 -10.53 10.04
N ALA A 93 -4.43 -11.34 10.85
CA ALA A 93 -4.88 -12.69 11.17
C ALA A 93 -6.22 -12.67 11.93
N THR A 94 -6.42 -11.69 12.81
CA THR A 94 -7.68 -11.49 13.52
C THR A 94 -8.79 -10.95 12.62
N LEU A 95 -8.48 -10.06 11.67
CA LEU A 95 -9.43 -9.53 10.70
C LEU A 95 -10.13 -10.65 9.91
N LYS A 96 -9.42 -11.74 9.57
CA LYS A 96 -9.99 -12.90 8.86
C LYS A 96 -11.16 -13.58 9.62
N LYS A 97 -11.31 -13.32 10.92
CA LYS A 97 -12.44 -13.82 11.73
C LYS A 97 -13.70 -12.97 11.59
N ILE A 98 -13.59 -11.76 11.03
CA ILE A 98 -14.73 -10.88 10.78
C ILE A 98 -15.41 -11.31 9.48
N PRO A 99 -16.74 -11.54 9.48
CA PRO A 99 -17.44 -11.93 8.27
C PRO A 99 -17.41 -10.78 7.27
N LYS A 100 -16.93 -11.06 6.05
CA LYS A 100 -16.96 -10.11 4.94
C LYS A 100 -18.40 -9.91 4.47
N SER A 101 -18.84 -8.66 4.37
CA SER A 101 -20.16 -8.35 3.80
C SER A 101 -20.19 -8.71 2.32
N ASN A 102 -21.04 -9.67 1.94
CA ASN A 102 -21.30 -10.08 0.55
C ASN A 102 -22.14 -9.09 -0.26
N ARG A 103 -22.29 -7.84 0.20
CA ARG A 103 -22.80 -6.80 -0.69
C ARG A 103 -21.82 -6.72 -1.84
N SER A 104 -22.27 -7.14 -3.02
CA SER A 104 -21.57 -6.85 -4.27
C SER A 104 -21.22 -5.37 -4.20
N SER A 105 -19.93 -5.09 -4.03
CA SER A 105 -19.44 -3.75 -4.29
C SER A 105 -20.01 -3.43 -5.66
N LYS A 106 -20.89 -2.42 -5.73
CA LYS A 106 -21.14 -1.75 -7.01
C LYS A 106 -19.74 -1.50 -7.55
N ALA A 107 -19.44 -2.20 -8.65
CA ALA A 107 -18.13 -2.40 -9.28
C ALA A 107 -17.07 -1.45 -8.71
N GLU A 108 -15.98 -1.97 -8.13
CA GLU A 108 -14.84 -1.18 -7.63
C GLU A 108 -14.67 0.11 -8.42
N VAL A 109 -15.30 1.17 -7.92
CA VAL A 109 -15.30 2.46 -8.59
C VAL A 109 -14.02 3.05 -8.12
N PHE A 110 -12.92 2.75 -8.80
CA PHE A 110 -11.74 3.60 -8.75
C PHE A 110 -12.17 4.91 -9.40
N PRO A 111 -12.53 5.95 -8.62
CA PRO A 111 -13.10 7.15 -9.19
C PRO A 111 -12.08 7.84 -10.11
N GLU A 112 -10.80 7.61 -9.83
CA GLU A 112 -9.63 8.07 -10.59
C GLU A 112 -9.62 7.55 -12.04
N TYR A 113 -9.96 6.27 -12.27
CA TYR A 113 -10.01 5.71 -13.62
C TYR A 113 -11.33 6.03 -14.36
N GLY A 114 -12.30 6.62 -13.66
CA GLY A 114 -13.60 6.97 -14.21
C GLY A 114 -14.52 5.76 -14.47
N ARG A 115 -15.55 5.97 -15.29
CA ARG A 115 -16.60 4.94 -15.52
C ARG A 115 -16.02 3.72 -16.26
N MET A 116 -16.16 2.54 -15.66
CA MET A 116 -15.85 1.26 -16.30
C MET A 116 -16.94 0.86 -17.31
N VAL A 117 -16.53 0.37 -18.48
CA VAL A 117 -17.40 -0.21 -19.52
C VAL A 117 -16.75 -1.51 -19.98
N GLY A 118 -17.43 -2.66 -19.87
CA GLY A 118 -16.88 -3.94 -20.33
C GLY A 118 -15.52 -4.30 -19.74
N GLY A 119 -15.26 -3.95 -18.47
CA GLY A 119 -13.99 -4.22 -17.78
C GLY A 119 -12.85 -3.22 -18.03
N PHE A 120 -13.07 -2.18 -18.83
CA PHE A 120 -12.07 -1.14 -19.12
C PHE A 120 -12.56 0.27 -18.80
N PRO A 121 -11.66 1.19 -18.37
CA PRO A 121 -11.98 2.60 -18.21
C PRO A 121 -12.50 3.24 -19.50
N ARG A 122 -13.46 4.18 -19.39
CA ARG A 122 -14.08 4.85 -20.55
C ARG A 122 -13.06 5.53 -21.49
N TRP A 123 -11.94 6.02 -20.97
CA TRP A 123 -10.89 6.66 -21.78
C TRP A 123 -10.07 5.66 -22.61
N VAL A 124 -10.12 4.37 -22.30
CA VAL A 124 -9.51 3.33 -23.16
C VAL A 124 -10.41 3.11 -24.37
N SER A 125 -9.89 3.37 -25.57
CA SER A 125 -10.67 3.26 -26.81
C SER A 125 -11.08 1.81 -27.11
N PRO A 126 -12.19 1.56 -27.84
CA PRO A 126 -12.58 0.20 -28.21
C PRO A 126 -11.49 -0.58 -28.98
N ARG A 127 -10.67 0.12 -29.77
CA ARG A 127 -9.55 -0.47 -30.50
C ARG A 127 -8.46 -0.96 -29.54
N ASP A 128 -8.10 -0.15 -28.56
CA ASP A 128 -7.07 -0.49 -27.57
C ASP A 128 -7.52 -1.64 -26.67
N ARG A 129 -8.82 -1.69 -26.31
CA ARG A 129 -9.39 -2.84 -25.59
C ARG A 129 -9.22 -4.14 -26.37
N LYS A 130 -9.52 -4.11 -27.67
CA LYS A 130 -9.34 -5.26 -28.56
C LYS A 130 -7.88 -5.66 -28.70
N LEU A 131 -6.96 -4.69 -28.71
CA LEU A 131 -5.53 -4.94 -28.74
C LEU A 131 -5.03 -5.56 -27.42
N LEU A 132 -5.45 -5.03 -26.27
CA LEU A 132 -5.10 -5.54 -24.93
C LEU A 132 -5.64 -6.96 -24.68
N GLN A 133 -6.74 -7.32 -25.35
CA GLN A 133 -7.32 -8.67 -25.30
C GLN A 133 -6.77 -9.63 -26.37
N ALA A 134 -5.88 -9.17 -27.25
CA ALA A 134 -5.31 -10.02 -28.30
C ALA A 134 -4.34 -11.05 -27.71
N SER A 135 -4.26 -12.24 -28.34
CA SER A 135 -3.31 -13.27 -27.94
C SER A 135 -1.85 -12.80 -28.12
N THR A 136 -1.02 -13.07 -27.11
CA THR A 136 0.41 -12.67 -27.04
C THR A 136 1.30 -13.30 -28.10
N ASN A 137 0.78 -14.25 -28.89
CA ASN A 137 1.57 -15.00 -29.87
C ASN A 137 1.90 -14.20 -31.15
N THR A 138 1.39 -12.96 -31.30
CA THR A 138 1.55 -12.15 -32.52
C THR A 138 1.92 -10.68 -32.29
N THR A 139 2.12 -10.27 -31.04
CA THR A 139 2.32 -8.86 -30.68
C THR A 139 3.77 -8.56 -30.30
N LYS A 140 4.39 -7.63 -31.03
CA LYS A 140 5.63 -6.96 -30.60
C LYS A 140 5.23 -5.76 -29.74
N PHE A 141 5.66 -5.74 -28.48
CA PHE A 141 5.34 -4.67 -27.53
C PHE A 141 6.40 -3.58 -27.58
N ASP A 142 5.98 -2.34 -27.81
CA ASP A 142 6.80 -1.16 -27.57
C ASP A 142 6.18 -0.41 -26.38
N LEU A 143 6.79 -0.55 -25.19
CA LEU A 143 6.35 0.11 -23.95
C LEU A 143 7.24 1.32 -23.69
N VAL A 144 6.63 2.51 -23.64
CA VAL A 144 7.25 3.73 -23.11
C VAL A 144 6.55 4.06 -21.81
N VAL A 145 7.29 4.03 -20.70
CA VAL A 145 6.81 4.48 -19.40
C VAL A 145 7.25 5.92 -19.23
N ALA A 146 6.30 6.84 -19.05
CA ALA A 146 6.61 8.19 -18.61
C ALA A 146 6.77 8.18 -17.09
N CYS A 147 7.88 8.69 -16.57
CA CYS A 147 7.98 9.04 -15.16
C CYS A 147 7.16 10.31 -14.91
N ALA A 148 6.25 10.26 -13.95
CA ALA A 148 5.69 11.48 -13.37
C ALA A 148 6.81 12.19 -12.60
N SER A 149 6.98 13.49 -12.86
CA SER A 149 7.95 14.38 -12.21
C SER A 149 7.32 15.06 -11.00
#